data_AF-X1B084-F1
#
_entry.id   AF-X1B084-F1
#
_cell.length_a   1.000
_cell.length_b   1.000
_cell.length_c   1.000
_cell.angle_alpha   90.00
_cell.angle_beta   90.00
_cell.angle_gamma   90.00
#
_symmetry.space_group_name_H-M   'P 1'
#
loop_
_entity.id
_entity.type
_entity.pdbx_description
1 polymer ?
#
loop_
_entity_poly.entity_id
_entity_poly.type
_entity_poly.pdbx_seq_one_letter_code
_entity_poly.pdbx_strand_id
1 'polypeptide(L)'
;MEIKTKKSIEEEKCSECGGPIMTNSFEITCKDCGLVLDNLYKESSYIFNNINIKSNLNKQYVALGERTDYIGGLGTFIDYENSKYLKDKTGKLLPPDEQKLYRRLKKNYSQFLRIKNHETEYRIFNILNKISIFLNLNKNIRNNAAYYYKKIIKNEERVINNISLIAFCIFYSVRKEYHNAPITINEISNAFQSFGHRVNPRLILRDGIRYKNHLNNDAIPHSSEDYLNRLIDNIIN
;
A
#
# COMPACT_ATOMS: atom_id res chain seq x y z
N MET A 1 -16.75 -14.85 23.04
CA MET A 1 -17.14 -13.46 23.38
C MET A 1 -17.73 -12.89 22.10
N GLU A 2 -19.04 -13.01 21.95
CA GLU A 2 -19.76 -12.65 20.72
C GLU A 2 -19.69 -11.13 20.52
N ILE A 3 -19.04 -10.71 19.44
CA ILE A 3 -19.09 -9.34 18.98
C ILE A 3 -20.50 -9.15 18.43
N LYS A 4 -21.37 -8.51 19.21
CA LYS A 4 -22.73 -8.12 18.77
C LYS A 4 -22.58 -7.17 17.58
N THR A 5 -22.70 -7.73 16.38
CA THR A 5 -22.82 -6.98 15.13
C THR A 5 -24.09 -6.13 15.20
N LYS A 6 -23.92 -4.81 15.07
CA LYS A 6 -24.91 -3.78 14.68
C LYS A 6 -26.32 -4.34 14.43
N LYS A 7 -27.06 -4.66 15.49
CA LYS A 7 -28.52 -4.83 15.44
C LYS A 7 -29.12 -3.46 15.75
N SER A 8 -29.62 -2.81 14.69
CA SER A 8 -30.80 -1.94 14.71
C SER A 8 -30.99 -1.11 15.98
N ILE A 9 -30.38 0.09 16.02
CA ILE A 9 -30.94 1.17 16.84
C ILE A 9 -32.09 1.74 16.01
N GLU A 10 -33.25 1.09 16.08
CA GLU A 10 -34.54 1.50 15.51
C GLU A 10 -35.41 2.23 16.55
N GLU A 11 -34.82 2.77 17.61
CA GLU A 11 -35.53 3.64 18.55
C GLU A 11 -35.14 5.08 18.25
N GLU A 12 -35.96 5.79 17.48
CA GLU A 12 -35.83 7.24 17.25
C GLU A 12 -36.24 8.07 18.49
N LYS A 13 -36.76 7.41 19.54
CA LYS A 13 -37.36 8.05 20.72
C LYS A 13 -37.00 7.30 22.00
N CYS A 14 -36.84 8.06 23.09
CA CYS A 14 -36.55 7.50 24.41
C CYS A 14 -37.72 6.63 24.93
N SER A 15 -37.40 5.45 25.46
CA SER A 15 -38.36 4.51 26.07
C SER A 15 -39.14 5.09 27.26
N GLU A 16 -38.55 6.00 28.02
CA GLU A 16 -39.14 6.55 29.25
C GLU A 16 -39.98 7.82 29.00
N CYS A 17 -39.47 8.76 28.18
CA CYS A 17 -40.12 10.07 28.01
C CYS A 17 -40.56 10.37 26.57
N GLY A 18 -40.23 9.51 25.61
CA GLY A 18 -40.49 9.75 24.18
C GLY A 18 -39.66 10.88 23.56
N GLY A 19 -38.77 11.50 24.34
CA GLY A 19 -37.93 12.62 23.92
C GLY A 19 -36.85 12.23 22.90
N PRO A 20 -36.29 13.22 22.19
CA PRO A 20 -35.29 12.99 21.16
C PRO A 20 -33.98 12.48 21.76
N ILE A 21 -33.36 11.54 21.03
CA ILE A 21 -32.10 10.92 21.42
C ILE A 21 -30.93 11.73 20.84
N MET A 22 -29.88 11.90 21.65
CA MET A 22 -28.61 12.49 21.24
C MET A 22 -27.47 11.50 21.40
N THR A 23 -26.57 11.55 20.44
CA THR A 23 -25.30 10.83 20.51
C THR A 23 -24.23 11.77 21.04
N ASN A 24 -23.74 11.48 22.25
CA ASN A 24 -22.56 12.10 22.81
C ASN A 24 -21.31 11.25 22.46
N SER A 25 -20.10 11.75 22.76
CA SER A 25 -18.85 11.13 22.26
C SER A 25 -18.66 9.64 22.56
N PHE A 26 -19.33 9.11 23.60
CA PHE A 26 -19.22 7.72 24.05
C PHE A 26 -20.56 7.07 24.45
N GLU A 27 -21.67 7.81 24.39
CA GLU A 27 -22.95 7.38 24.95
C GLU A 27 -24.11 7.94 24.14
N ILE A 28 -25.21 7.19 24.10
CA ILE A 28 -26.49 7.59 23.52
C ILE A 28 -27.40 8.00 24.67
N THR A 29 -27.76 9.28 24.73
CA THR A 29 -28.50 9.88 25.85
C THR A 29 -29.76 10.59 25.37
N CYS A 30 -30.86 10.51 26.12
CA CYS A 30 -32.04 11.34 25.85
C CYS A 30 -31.79 12.80 26.26
N LYS A 31 -32.22 13.77 25.43
CA LYS A 31 -32.11 15.21 25.77
C LYS A 31 -32.96 15.62 26.98
N ASP A 32 -34.15 15.04 27.09
CA ASP A 32 -35.17 15.58 27.98
C ASP A 32 -35.07 14.98 29.39
N CYS A 33 -34.89 13.66 29.50
CA CYS A 33 -34.79 12.97 30.79
C CYS A 33 -33.35 12.60 31.19
N GLY A 34 -32.36 12.77 30.30
CA GLY A 34 -30.97 12.41 30.57
C GLY A 34 -30.68 10.90 30.65
N LEU A 35 -31.64 10.04 30.29
CA LEU A 35 -31.47 8.59 30.30
C LEU A 35 -30.38 8.15 29.31
N VAL A 36 -29.40 7.38 29.79
CA VAL A 36 -28.39 6.71 28.95
C VAL A 36 -29.01 5.43 28.40
N LEU A 37 -29.21 5.38 27.08
CA LEU A 37 -29.84 4.25 26.38
C LEU A 37 -28.82 3.17 26.02
N ASP A 38 -27.66 3.58 25.51
CA ASP A 38 -26.58 2.65 25.14
C ASP A 38 -25.22 3.35 25.16
N ASN A 39 -24.16 2.56 25.28
CA ASN A 39 -22.79 3.04 25.16
C ASN A 39 -22.33 2.91 23.71
N LEU A 40 -21.85 4.02 23.14
CA LEU A 40 -21.19 4.01 21.84
C LEU A 40 -19.78 3.43 22.00
N TYR A 41 -19.66 2.12 21.78
CA TYR A 41 -18.37 1.53 21.50
C TYR A 41 -17.89 2.02 20.14
N LYS A 42 -16.87 2.89 20.13
CA LYS A 42 -16.16 3.18 18.89
C LYS A 42 -15.64 1.86 18.34
N GLU A 43 -15.85 1.63 17.05
CA GLU A 43 -15.17 0.54 16.35
C GLU A 43 -13.69 0.65 16.69
N SER A 44 -13.08 -0.46 17.12
CA SER A 44 -11.65 -0.53 17.40
C SER A 44 -10.91 -0.28 16.09
N SER A 45 -10.81 0.98 15.68
CA SER A 45 -10.02 1.33 14.52
C SER A 45 -8.59 1.00 14.91
N TYR A 46 -7.96 0.19 14.09
CA TYR A 46 -6.58 -0.23 14.20
C TYR A 46 -5.56 0.92 14.38
N ILE A 47 -6.02 2.15 14.12
CA ILE A 47 -5.28 3.38 14.11
C ILE A 47 -5.43 4.02 15.49
N PHE A 48 -4.66 3.54 16.48
CA PHE A 48 -4.61 4.16 17.81
C PHE A 48 -3.89 5.51 17.85
N ASN A 49 -3.56 6.10 16.69
CA ASN A 49 -2.68 7.25 16.66
C ASN A 49 -3.40 8.56 16.33
N ASN A 50 -3.11 9.56 17.15
CA ASN A 50 -3.20 10.95 16.77
C ASN A 50 -2.19 11.18 15.62
N ILE A 51 -2.64 11.74 14.50
CA ILE A 51 -1.92 11.89 13.22
C ILE A 51 -0.50 12.51 13.35
N ASN A 52 -0.22 13.17 14.47
CA ASN A 52 1.01 13.94 14.70
C ASN A 52 2.24 13.12 15.15
N ILE A 53 2.13 11.88 15.61
CA ILE A 53 3.30 11.15 16.15
C ILE A 53 3.79 10.09 15.16
N LYS A 54 4.72 10.46 14.26
CA LYS A 54 5.35 9.58 13.27
C LYS A 54 6.46 8.65 13.84
N SER A 55 6.38 8.22 15.10
CA SER A 55 7.39 7.30 15.65
C SER A 55 6.97 5.84 15.43
N ASN A 56 7.70 5.08 14.61
CA ASN A 56 7.45 3.64 14.39
C ASN A 56 7.70 2.74 15.64
N LEU A 57 7.99 3.34 16.81
CA LEU A 57 8.38 2.65 18.04
C LEU A 57 7.31 2.66 19.13
N ASN A 58 6.13 3.26 18.91
CA ASN A 58 5.11 3.27 19.96
C ASN A 58 4.48 1.89 20.14
N LYS A 59 4.18 1.52 21.39
CA LYS A 59 3.61 0.22 21.78
C LYS A 59 2.20 -0.05 21.20
N GLN A 60 1.57 0.96 20.60
CA GLN A 60 0.20 0.90 20.07
C GLN A 60 0.14 0.58 18.57
N TYR A 61 1.28 0.44 17.88
CA TYR A 61 1.28 0.07 16.47
C TYR A 61 1.10 -1.44 16.30
N VAL A 62 0.00 -1.81 15.66
CA VAL A 62 -0.15 -3.14 15.11
C VAL A 62 0.30 -3.05 13.63
N ALA A 63 0.86 -4.11 13.04
CA ALA A 63 1.26 -4.14 11.62
C ALA A 63 0.09 -4.52 10.67
N LEU A 64 -0.31 -3.61 9.76
CA LEU A 64 -1.55 -3.68 8.92
C LEU A 64 -1.68 -4.97 8.06
N GLY A 65 -0.68 -5.85 8.09
CA GLY A 65 -0.66 -7.09 7.34
C GLY A 65 -0.36 -6.83 5.87
N GLU A 66 -1.21 -7.37 5.00
CA GLU A 66 -1.07 -7.25 3.56
C GLU A 66 -1.45 -5.83 3.10
N ARG A 67 -0.57 -5.20 2.31
CA ARG A 67 -0.82 -3.89 1.69
C ARG A 67 -0.90 -4.04 0.17
N THR A 68 -1.39 -3.00 -0.49
CA THR A 68 -1.43 -2.97 -1.96
C THR A 68 -0.03 -3.01 -2.56
N ASP A 69 0.92 -2.27 -1.98
CA ASP A 69 2.30 -2.08 -2.45
C ASP A 69 3.33 -3.02 -1.80
N TYR A 70 2.90 -3.92 -0.91
CA TYR A 70 3.78 -4.80 -0.16
C TYR A 70 3.20 -6.20 0.02
N ILE A 71 4.04 -7.20 -0.27
CA ILE A 71 3.75 -8.61 -0.02
C ILE A 71 4.51 -9.00 1.24
N GLY A 72 3.80 -8.94 2.35
CA GLY A 72 4.28 -9.47 3.62
C GLY A 72 3.44 -10.67 4.00
N GLY A 73 4.09 -11.82 4.19
CA GLY A 73 3.44 -12.92 4.90
C GLY A 73 3.15 -12.53 6.36
N LEU A 74 2.19 -13.22 6.97
CA LEU A 74 1.91 -13.19 8.41
C LEU A 74 3.13 -13.70 9.18
N GLY A 75 4.05 -12.80 9.51
CA GLY A 75 5.30 -13.11 10.17
C GLY A 75 5.98 -11.83 10.64
N THR A 76 6.67 -11.91 11.77
CA THR A 76 7.50 -10.82 12.30
C THR A 76 8.89 -10.89 11.70
N PHE A 77 9.73 -9.88 11.90
CA PHE A 77 11.15 -9.99 11.60
C PHE A 77 11.93 -10.13 12.89
N ILE A 78 12.99 -10.93 12.86
CA ILE A 78 14.00 -10.91 13.92
C ILE A 78 14.87 -9.69 13.64
N ASP A 79 14.66 -8.63 14.43
CA ASP A 79 15.27 -7.30 14.23
C ASP A 79 14.78 -6.60 12.93
N TYR A 80 15.39 -5.49 12.54
CA TYR A 80 15.05 -4.77 11.31
C TYR A 80 15.36 -5.58 10.05
N GLU A 81 14.48 -5.52 9.03
CA GLU A 81 14.53 -6.32 7.79
C GLU A 81 15.92 -6.32 7.09
N ASN A 82 16.58 -5.16 7.02
CA ASN A 82 17.87 -5.01 6.33
C ASN A 82 19.09 -4.91 7.26
N SER A 83 18.96 -5.29 8.53
CA SER A 83 20.06 -5.20 9.48
C SER A 83 21.00 -6.41 9.37
N LYS A 84 22.30 -6.17 9.12
CA LYS A 84 23.31 -7.25 9.12
C LYS A 84 23.66 -7.71 10.53
N TYR A 85 23.62 -6.80 11.49
CA TYR A 85 24.01 -7.02 12.88
C TYR A 85 22.83 -6.81 13.80
N LEU A 86 22.74 -7.65 14.82
CA LEU A 86 21.70 -7.57 15.84
C LEU A 86 22.06 -6.52 16.87
N LYS A 87 21.05 -5.76 17.29
CA LYS A 87 21.17 -4.74 18.33
C LYS A 87 20.29 -5.07 19.53
N ASP A 88 20.76 -4.68 20.70
CA ASP A 88 20.01 -4.71 21.94
C ASP A 88 18.86 -3.70 21.95
N LYS A 89 17.99 -3.79 22.96
CA LYS A 89 16.92 -2.81 23.22
C LYS A 89 17.40 -1.35 23.29
N THR A 90 18.67 -1.16 23.65
CA THR A 90 19.33 0.16 23.77
C THR A 90 19.94 0.63 22.45
N GLY A 91 19.89 -0.19 21.39
CA GLY A 91 20.49 0.09 20.09
C GLY A 91 21.98 -0.24 19.98
N LYS A 92 22.61 -0.77 21.04
CA LYS A 92 24.00 -1.24 21.02
C LYS A 92 24.13 -2.56 20.29
N LEU A 93 25.26 -2.80 19.64
CA LEU A 93 25.54 -4.07 18.97
C LEU A 93 25.72 -5.19 19.98
N LEU A 94 25.17 -6.37 19.69
CA LEU A 94 25.41 -7.56 20.51
C LEU A 94 26.90 -7.96 20.50
N PRO A 95 27.40 -8.63 21.56
CA PRO A 95 28.73 -9.24 21.57
C PRO A 95 28.95 -10.22 20.39
N PRO A 96 30.20 -10.43 19.94
CA PRO A 96 30.50 -11.30 18.79
C PRO A 96 29.97 -12.73 18.93
N ASP A 97 30.03 -13.30 20.13
CA ASP A 97 29.56 -14.66 20.41
C ASP A 97 28.04 -14.80 20.28
N GLU A 98 27.29 -13.82 20.80
CA GLU A 98 25.84 -13.76 20.68
C GLU A 98 25.40 -13.48 19.23
N GLN A 99 26.10 -12.58 18.54
CA GLN A 99 25.85 -12.37 17.11
C GLN A 99 26.01 -13.67 16.32
N LYS A 100 27.07 -14.44 16.60
CA LYS A 100 27.32 -15.74 15.94
C LYS A 100 26.22 -16.75 16.26
N LEU A 101 25.73 -16.79 17.50
CA LEU A 101 24.64 -17.65 17.94
C LEU A 101 23.36 -17.41 17.12
N TYR A 102 22.92 -16.15 17.04
CA TYR A 102 21.67 -15.79 16.37
C TYR A 102 21.78 -15.61 14.85
N ARG A 103 23.00 -15.53 14.29
CA ARG A 103 23.20 -15.35 12.85
C ARG A 103 22.52 -16.44 12.01
N ARG A 104 22.62 -17.70 12.44
CA ARG A 104 21.99 -18.82 11.72
C ARG A 104 20.46 -18.72 11.77
N LEU A 105 19.92 -18.40 12.94
CA LEU A 105 18.48 -18.18 13.15
C LEU A 105 17.97 -17.07 12.23
N LYS A 106 18.59 -15.89 12.25
CA LYS A 106 18.21 -14.74 11.41
C LYS A 106 18.26 -15.08 9.93
N LYS A 107 19.34 -15.74 9.48
CA LYS A 107 19.52 -16.14 8.07
C LYS A 107 18.41 -17.10 7.63
N ASN A 108 18.16 -18.17 8.39
CA ASN A 108 17.15 -19.16 8.06
C ASN A 108 15.73 -18.57 8.10
N TYR A 109 15.46 -17.71 9.07
CA TYR A 109 14.17 -17.04 9.22
C TYR A 109 13.91 -16.03 8.10
N SER A 110 14.95 -15.31 7.65
CA SER A 110 14.86 -14.38 6.52
C SER A 110 14.71 -15.07 5.16
N GLN A 111 14.84 -16.40 5.09
CA GLN A 111 14.82 -17.16 3.87
C GLN A 111 13.39 -17.36 3.34
N PHE A 112 13.28 -17.67 2.04
CA PHE A 112 12.10 -17.68 1.15
C PHE A 112 10.76 -18.27 1.66
N LEU A 113 10.70 -18.93 2.81
CA LEU A 113 9.46 -19.49 3.36
C LEU A 113 8.34 -18.45 3.51
N ARG A 114 8.67 -17.18 3.79
CA ARG A 114 7.67 -16.11 3.96
C ARG A 114 6.95 -15.72 2.67
N ILE A 115 7.62 -15.89 1.53
CA ILE A 115 7.16 -15.40 0.22
C ILE A 115 6.75 -16.59 -0.67
N LYS A 116 6.61 -17.78 -0.07
CA LYS A 116 6.21 -18.98 -0.78
C LYS A 116 4.88 -18.71 -1.51
N ASN A 117 4.84 -19.04 -2.81
CA ASN A 117 3.73 -18.78 -3.75
C ASN A 117 3.56 -17.32 -4.21
N HIS A 118 4.19 -16.32 -3.58
CA HIS A 118 4.13 -14.90 -3.99
C HIS A 118 5.49 -14.34 -4.43
N GLU A 119 6.44 -15.21 -4.78
CA GLU A 119 7.82 -14.80 -5.10
C GLU A 119 7.89 -13.87 -6.32
N THR A 120 7.08 -14.13 -7.33
CA THR A 120 7.00 -13.33 -8.55
C THR A 120 6.52 -11.93 -8.24
N GLU A 121 5.39 -11.81 -7.54
CA GLU A 121 4.81 -10.53 -7.15
C GLU A 121 5.78 -9.74 -6.25
N TYR A 122 6.48 -10.40 -5.32
CA TYR A 122 7.47 -9.75 -4.46
C TYR A 122 8.64 -9.16 -5.25
N ARG A 123 9.17 -9.91 -6.22
CA ARG A 123 10.21 -9.41 -7.13
C ARG A 123 9.69 -8.20 -7.92
N ILE A 124 8.44 -8.25 -8.38
CA ILE A 124 7.83 -7.17 -9.15
C ILE A 124 7.62 -5.91 -8.31
N PHE A 125 7.13 -6.02 -7.07
CA PHE A 125 6.98 -4.84 -6.21
C PHE A 125 8.33 -4.27 -5.75
N ASN A 126 9.37 -5.10 -5.61
CA ASN A 126 10.72 -4.59 -5.40
C ASN A 126 11.22 -3.79 -6.63
N ILE A 127 10.92 -4.25 -7.85
CA ILE A 127 11.24 -3.51 -9.08
C ILE A 127 10.43 -2.21 -9.14
N LEU A 128 9.12 -2.26 -8.87
CA LEU A 128 8.25 -1.08 -8.79
C LEU A 128 8.81 -0.04 -7.81
N ASN A 129 9.26 -0.46 -6.63
CA ASN A 129 9.84 0.43 -5.62
C ASN A 129 11.13 1.10 -6.14
N LYS A 130 12.03 0.36 -6.77
CA LYS A 130 13.26 0.91 -7.36
C LYS A 130 12.96 1.92 -8.46
N ILE A 131 12.04 1.60 -9.36
CA ILE A 131 11.66 2.45 -10.49
C ILE A 131 10.90 3.69 -10.02
N SER A 132 10.04 3.53 -9.01
CA SER A 132 9.33 4.64 -8.38
C SER A 132 10.30 5.66 -7.78
N ILE A 133 11.39 5.20 -7.16
CA ILE A 133 12.42 6.08 -6.63
C ILE A 133 13.21 6.72 -7.79
N PHE A 134 13.60 5.94 -8.79
CA PHE A 134 14.37 6.45 -9.93
C PHE A 134 13.63 7.52 -10.74
N LEU A 135 12.33 7.34 -10.96
CA LEU A 135 11.47 8.28 -11.69
C LEU A 135 10.84 9.34 -10.77
N ASN A 136 11.18 9.37 -9.47
CA ASN A 136 10.57 10.26 -8.47
C ASN A 136 9.02 10.25 -8.48
N LEU A 137 8.42 9.06 -8.60
CA LEU A 137 6.96 8.91 -8.59
C LEU A 137 6.36 9.20 -7.21
N ASN A 138 5.20 9.85 -7.19
CA ASN A 138 4.41 10.02 -5.97
C ASN A 138 3.93 8.66 -5.44
N LYS A 139 3.75 8.57 -4.11
CA LYS A 139 3.26 7.37 -3.41
C LYS A 139 1.88 6.92 -3.92
N ASN A 140 1.02 7.85 -4.31
CA ASN A 140 -0.30 7.54 -4.84
C ASN A 140 -0.20 6.73 -6.15
N ILE A 141 0.59 7.22 -7.12
CA ILE A 141 0.89 6.49 -8.38
C ILE A 141 1.38 5.08 -8.10
N ARG A 142 2.34 4.94 -7.16
CA ARG A 142 2.93 3.66 -6.79
C ARG A 142 1.88 2.70 -6.22
N ASN A 143 1.05 3.17 -5.30
CA ASN A 143 -0.03 2.39 -4.69
C ASN A 143 -1.08 1.97 -5.73
N ASN A 144 -1.45 2.89 -6.62
CA ASN A 144 -2.40 2.62 -7.69
C ASN A 144 -1.84 1.62 -8.72
N ALA A 145 -0.56 1.73 -9.07
CA ALA A 145 0.09 0.78 -9.97
C ALA A 145 0.10 -0.63 -9.36
N ALA A 146 0.41 -0.74 -8.07
CA ALA A 146 0.36 -2.01 -7.36
C ALA A 146 -1.07 -2.58 -7.26
N TYR A 147 -2.08 -1.73 -7.04
CA TYR A 147 -3.48 -2.12 -7.05
C TYR A 147 -3.91 -2.67 -8.42
N TYR A 148 -3.58 -1.99 -9.52
CA TYR A 148 -3.92 -2.46 -10.87
C TYR A 148 -3.24 -3.77 -11.21
N TYR A 149 -1.97 -3.93 -10.83
CA TYR A 149 -1.24 -5.19 -10.99
C TYR A 149 -1.96 -6.36 -10.30
N LYS A 150 -2.33 -6.20 -9.02
CA LYS A 150 -3.10 -7.22 -8.28
C LYS A 150 -4.47 -7.48 -8.90
N LYS A 151 -5.16 -6.43 -9.34
CA LYS A 151 -6.48 -6.54 -9.99
C LYS A 151 -6.42 -7.36 -11.27
N ILE A 152 -5.39 -7.15 -12.10
CA ILE A 152 -5.19 -7.87 -13.36
C ILE A 152 -4.84 -9.33 -13.08
N ILE A 153 -3.91 -9.60 -12.17
CA ILE A 153 -3.52 -10.99 -11.82
C ILE A 153 -4.69 -11.80 -11.28
N LYS A 154 -5.58 -11.17 -10.50
CA LYS A 154 -6.76 -11.84 -9.97
C LYS A 154 -7.74 -12.27 -11.07
N ASN A 155 -7.80 -11.53 -12.18
CA ASN A 155 -8.81 -11.72 -13.23
C ASN A 155 -8.26 -12.41 -14.49
N GLU A 156 -6.95 -12.40 -14.70
CA GLU A 156 -6.30 -13.00 -15.87
C GLU A 156 -5.69 -14.36 -15.51
N GLU A 157 -6.02 -15.40 -16.27
CA GLU A 157 -5.51 -16.76 -16.04
C GLU A 157 -4.01 -16.90 -16.30
N ARG A 158 -3.47 -16.16 -17.28
CA ARG A 158 -2.06 -16.24 -17.68
C ARG A 158 -1.49 -14.88 -18.06
N VAL A 159 -0.53 -14.42 -17.27
CA VAL A 159 0.27 -13.24 -17.57
C VAL A 159 1.37 -13.59 -18.57
N ILE A 160 1.51 -12.79 -19.63
CA ILE A 160 2.52 -12.98 -20.69
C ILE A 160 3.90 -12.66 -20.12
N ASN A 161 4.04 -11.47 -19.54
CA ASN A 161 5.26 -11.02 -18.88
C ASN A 161 4.92 -10.07 -17.73
N ASN A 162 5.32 -10.46 -16.51
CA ASN A 162 5.05 -9.66 -15.32
C ASN A 162 5.75 -8.30 -15.34
N ILE A 163 6.90 -8.18 -16.02
CA ILE A 163 7.67 -6.93 -16.10
C ILE A 163 6.98 -5.93 -17.03
N SER A 164 6.51 -6.36 -18.20
CA SER A 164 5.75 -5.47 -19.09
C SER A 164 4.40 -5.10 -18.47
N LEU A 165 3.76 -6.03 -17.76
CA LEU A 165 2.52 -5.78 -17.02
C LEU A 165 2.70 -4.68 -15.96
N ILE A 166 3.73 -4.75 -15.11
CA ILE A 166 3.95 -3.71 -14.10
C ILE A 166 4.32 -2.37 -14.74
N ALA A 167 5.10 -2.37 -15.82
CA ALA A 167 5.41 -1.16 -16.57
C ALA A 167 4.14 -0.51 -17.15
N PHE A 168 3.22 -1.32 -17.67
CA PHE A 168 1.90 -0.86 -18.11
C PHE A 168 1.07 -0.30 -16.95
N CYS A 169 1.06 -0.95 -15.79
CA CYS A 169 0.34 -0.46 -14.61
C CYS A 169 0.86 0.89 -14.14
N ILE A 170 2.18 1.11 -14.14
CA ILE A 170 2.78 2.41 -13.84
C ILE A 170 2.30 3.45 -14.85
N PHE A 171 2.42 3.14 -16.15
CA PHE A 171 1.98 4.03 -17.22
C PHE A 171 0.50 4.40 -17.10
N TYR A 172 -0.37 3.42 -16.83
CA TYR A 172 -1.80 3.64 -16.65
C TYR A 172 -2.11 4.47 -15.39
N SER A 173 -1.42 4.23 -14.27
CA SER A 173 -1.58 5.02 -13.05
C SER A 173 -1.16 6.48 -13.22
N VAL A 174 -0.01 6.73 -13.86
CA VAL A 174 0.47 8.09 -14.14
C VAL A 174 -0.57 8.85 -14.96
N ARG A 175 -1.16 8.18 -15.96
CA ARG A 175 -2.21 8.77 -16.80
C ARG A 175 -3.49 9.09 -16.05
N LYS A 176 -3.86 8.29 -15.04
CA LYS A 176 -5.09 8.52 -14.28
C LYS A 176 -4.96 9.62 -13.23
N GLU A 177 -3.80 9.75 -12.59
CA GLU A 177 -3.64 10.70 -11.47
C GLU A 177 -3.34 12.13 -11.90
N TYR A 178 -2.60 12.32 -12.99
CA TYR A 178 -2.11 13.65 -13.36
C TYR A 178 -2.89 14.22 -14.53
N HIS A 179 -3.37 15.45 -14.34
CA HIS A 179 -3.71 16.33 -15.46
C HIS A 179 -2.47 16.71 -16.29
N ASN A 180 -1.25 16.66 -15.72
CA ASN A 180 -0.02 17.08 -16.40
C ASN A 180 0.95 15.92 -16.72
N ALA A 181 0.45 14.80 -17.27
CA ALA A 181 1.19 13.55 -17.57
C ALA A 181 2.73 13.68 -17.53
N PRO A 182 3.34 13.53 -16.35
CA PRO A 182 4.71 13.96 -16.16
C PRO A 182 5.69 12.93 -16.68
N ILE A 183 5.29 11.83 -17.32
CA ILE A 183 6.25 10.77 -17.70
C ILE A 183 5.84 10.13 -19.01
N THR A 184 6.75 10.10 -19.96
CA THR A 184 6.56 9.40 -21.23
C THR A 184 6.78 7.90 -21.11
N ILE A 185 6.18 7.12 -22.01
CA ILE A 185 6.40 5.67 -22.03
C ILE A 185 7.87 5.29 -22.31
N ASN A 186 8.61 6.16 -23.01
CA ASN A 186 10.02 6.00 -23.30
C ASN A 186 10.84 6.14 -22.02
N GLU A 187 10.54 7.13 -21.18
CA GLU A 187 11.18 7.28 -19.86
C GLU A 187 10.96 6.06 -18.97
N ILE A 188 9.73 5.52 -18.94
CA ILE A 188 9.44 4.28 -18.21
C ILE A 188 10.30 3.15 -18.76
N SER A 189 10.29 2.93 -20.08
CA SER A 189 11.07 1.88 -20.72
C SER A 189 12.57 2.01 -20.41
N ASN A 190 13.12 3.22 -20.50
CA ASN A 190 14.52 3.50 -20.21
C ASN A 190 14.87 3.22 -18.74
N ALA A 191 13.97 3.56 -17.81
CA ALA A 191 14.15 3.24 -16.40
C ALA A 191 14.17 1.72 -16.16
N PHE A 192 13.30 0.94 -16.82
CA PHE A 192 13.38 -0.52 -16.72
C PHE A 192 14.70 -1.07 -17.29
N GLN A 193 15.16 -0.52 -18.42
CA GLN A 193 16.42 -0.93 -19.06
C GLN A 193 17.64 -0.59 -18.22
N SER A 194 17.68 0.56 -17.53
CA SER A 194 18.80 0.94 -16.65
C SER A 194 18.97 -0.02 -15.47
N PHE A 195 17.89 -0.66 -15.01
CA PHE A 195 17.93 -1.72 -14.01
C PHE A 195 18.13 -3.14 -14.60
N GLY A 196 18.43 -3.26 -15.90
CA GLY A 196 18.74 -4.52 -16.57
C GLY A 196 17.52 -5.30 -17.05
N HIS A 197 16.34 -4.70 -17.09
CA HIS A 197 15.13 -5.36 -17.58
C HIS A 197 14.91 -5.11 -19.08
N ARG A 198 14.62 -6.18 -19.83
CA ARG A 198 14.34 -6.11 -21.27
C ARG A 198 12.89 -5.69 -21.51
N VAL A 199 12.64 -4.39 -21.49
CA VAL A 199 11.32 -3.80 -21.73
C VAL A 199 11.44 -2.77 -22.85
N ASN A 200 10.51 -2.81 -23.80
CA ASN A 200 10.40 -1.84 -24.89
C ASN A 200 9.03 -1.16 -24.84
N PRO A 201 8.89 0.10 -25.30
CA PRO A 201 7.61 0.80 -25.31
C PRO A 201 6.51 0.03 -26.07
N ARG A 202 6.88 -0.58 -27.19
CA ARG A 202 5.98 -1.44 -27.99
C ARG A 202 5.46 -2.64 -27.21
N LEU A 203 6.30 -3.27 -26.38
CA LEU A 203 5.91 -4.43 -25.56
C LEU A 203 4.94 -3.99 -24.46
N ILE A 204 5.22 -2.87 -23.79
CA ILE A 204 4.35 -2.30 -22.75
C ILE A 204 2.95 -2.03 -23.33
N LEU A 205 2.87 -1.40 -24.51
CA LEU A 205 1.58 -1.08 -25.13
C LEU A 205 0.85 -2.33 -25.63
N ARG A 206 1.55 -3.23 -26.34
CA ARG A 206 0.96 -4.45 -26.88
C ARG A 206 0.35 -5.30 -25.76
N ASP A 207 1.11 -5.55 -24.70
CA ASP A 207 0.65 -6.35 -23.58
C ASP A 207 -0.42 -5.57 -22.78
N GLY A 208 -0.26 -4.25 -22.65
CA GLY A 208 -1.20 -3.36 -21.99
C GLY A 208 -2.59 -3.32 -22.61
N ILE A 209 -2.72 -3.41 -23.94
CA ILE A 209 -4.02 -3.44 -24.63
C ILE A 209 -4.85 -4.64 -24.16
N ARG A 210 -4.22 -5.82 -23.98
CA ARG A 210 -4.91 -7.01 -23.47
C ARG A 210 -5.42 -6.78 -22.05
N TYR A 211 -4.56 -6.27 -21.18
CA TYR A 211 -4.88 -6.07 -19.77
C TYR A 211 -5.82 -4.90 -19.50
N LYS A 212 -5.91 -3.94 -20.43
CA LYS A 212 -6.81 -2.79 -20.35
C LYS A 212 -8.26 -3.22 -20.14
N ASN A 213 -8.67 -4.37 -20.68
CA ASN A 213 -10.03 -4.90 -20.55
C ASN A 213 -10.43 -5.22 -19.10
N HIS A 214 -9.46 -5.46 -18.21
CA HIS A 214 -9.70 -5.69 -16.78
C HIS A 214 -9.72 -4.40 -15.95
N LEU A 215 -9.39 -3.28 -16.57
CA LEU A 215 -9.37 -1.95 -15.97
C LEU A 215 -10.57 -1.14 -16.48
N ASN A 216 -10.99 -0.14 -15.70
CA ASN A 216 -12.10 0.72 -16.12
C ASN A 216 -11.64 1.58 -17.32
N ASN A 217 -12.56 1.86 -18.24
CA ASN A 217 -12.21 2.48 -19.52
C ASN A 217 -12.12 4.02 -19.48
N ASP A 218 -11.95 4.59 -18.29
CA ASP A 218 -12.07 6.03 -18.04
C ASP A 218 -10.78 6.81 -18.33
N ALA A 219 -9.82 6.20 -19.04
CA ALA A 219 -8.53 6.85 -19.32
C ALA A 219 -8.68 7.86 -20.46
N ILE A 220 -8.67 9.14 -20.09
CA ILE A 220 -8.69 10.28 -21.02
C ILE A 220 -7.30 10.39 -21.68
N PRO A 221 -7.22 10.60 -23.01
CA PRO A 221 -5.94 10.88 -23.66
C PRO A 221 -5.39 12.23 -23.20
N HIS A 222 -4.12 12.25 -22.78
CA HIS A 222 -3.39 13.48 -22.48
C HIS A 222 -3.20 14.37 -23.70
N SER A 223 -3.32 15.67 -23.47
CA SER A 223 -3.01 16.72 -24.43
C SER A 223 -1.49 16.93 -24.50
N SER A 224 -1.02 17.56 -25.57
CA SER A 224 0.40 17.95 -25.71
C SER A 224 0.85 18.92 -24.60
N GLU A 225 -0.06 19.77 -24.13
CA GLU A 225 0.16 20.76 -23.06
C GLU A 225 0.60 20.13 -21.74
N ASP A 226 0.13 18.90 -21.47
CA ASP A 226 0.36 18.21 -20.21
C ASP A 226 1.85 17.90 -19.98
N TYR A 227 2.64 17.80 -21.05
CA TYR A 227 4.08 17.50 -20.99
C TYR A 227 4.97 18.74 -20.86
N LEU A 228 4.42 19.95 -21.03
CA LEU A 228 5.21 21.18 -21.10
C LEU A 228 6.03 21.43 -19.83
N ASN A 229 5.41 21.27 -18.66
CA ASN A 229 6.09 21.50 -17.37
C ASN A 229 7.35 20.66 -17.24
N ARG A 230 7.29 19.39 -17.65
CA ARG A 230 8.46 18.51 -17.58
C ARG A 230 9.53 18.84 -18.61
N LEU A 231 9.13 19.21 -19.83
CA LEU A 231 10.09 19.64 -20.84
C LEU A 231 10.85 20.88 -20.38
N ILE A 232 10.16 21.83 -19.74
CA ILE A 232 10.76 23.00 -19.12
C ILE A 232 11.71 22.60 -18.00
N ASP A 233 11.29 21.72 -17.08
CA ASP A 233 12.14 21.23 -15.98
C ASP A 233 13.42 20.53 -16.47
N ASN A 234 13.37 19.84 -17.62
CA ASN A 234 14.52 19.18 -18.23
C ASN A 234 15.48 20.14 -18.95
N ILE A 235 15.04 21.36 -19.31
CA ILE A 235 15.88 22.37 -19.95
C ILE A 235 16.56 23.25 -18.88
N ILE A 236 15.86 23.49 -17.76
CA ILE A 236 16.35 24.34 -16.67
C ILE A 236 17.40 23.62 -15.80
N ASN A 237 17.32 22.29 -15.68
CA ASN A 237 18.31 21.45 -14.99
C ASN A 237 19.33 20.85 -15.96
#